data_AF-A0A7W4CUE7-F1
#
_entry.id   AF-A0A7W4CUE7-F1
#
_cell.length_a   1.000
_cell.length_b   1.000
_cell.length_c   1.000
_cell.angle_alpha   90.00
_cell.angle_beta   90.00
_cell.angle_gamma   90.00
#
_symmetry.space_group_name_H-M   'P 1'
#
loop_
_entity.id
_entity.type
_entity.pdbx_description
1 polymer ?
#
loop_
_entity_poly.entity_id
_entity_poly.type
_entity_poly.pdbx_seq_one_letter_code
_entity_poly.pdbx_strand_id
1 'polypeptide(L)'
;MSTATGLRRLGALTASIVLAAAGMAMGSTPAQATVDVYITPGTHTVNGRVWRTSCEPYSSTERCRTEIQATVVKYEAGRFVPVNGWAFNNLTYKASPRSLWTGNPIAANGKVEGTATWTSADGRQWRTECDTAVTGQGGCRSYIEASVIAKTAVGYEWRTQWLLNNMVRFSAPKPAAPTFDFIKDPALRSCVKAQWAISSTSMVICDAKGVKTLEGIQRLAGLTGLQLLDNEITDLSPLANHPTLSQLDITHNLVDDLTPLAGVRNLEHLKAYDNLIEDLRPLAGRNLWTLDVGDNLVTDLSPLAGMRNLWTLGLGHNYDIQDISPLRGLTNLTQLDLQTNSVDDLTPLRGLTNLTRLDLTDNFIDDISPLAGLTKLGMLFLRENYLGDVAPLKGLTSLEHLWLAGNPSITNLAQLKPLADKGCQIDIWP
;
A
#
# COMPACT_ATOMS: atom_id res chain seq x y z
N MET A 1 -58.99 -5.66 44.04
CA MET A 1 -60.34 -5.59 44.64
C MET A 1 -61.08 -4.50 43.88
N SER A 2 -62.01 -4.80 42.98
CA SER A 2 -63.40 -5.17 43.26
C SER A 2 -64.06 -5.51 41.90
N THR A 3 -64.33 -6.79 41.63
CA THR A 3 -65.66 -7.43 41.40
C THR A 3 -66.53 -6.78 40.31
N ALA A 4 -66.78 -7.51 39.20
CA ALA A 4 -68.00 -8.33 38.94
C ALA A 4 -69.16 -7.45 38.40
N THR A 5 -70.07 -7.81 37.50
CA THR A 5 -70.63 -9.06 36.94
C THR A 5 -71.48 -8.57 35.75
N GLY A 6 -71.53 -9.18 34.56
CA GLY A 6 -72.46 -10.26 34.26
C GLY A 6 -73.42 -9.93 33.09
N LEU A 7 -73.86 -11.01 32.43
CA LEU A 7 -75.05 -11.22 31.58
C LEU A 7 -75.04 -11.04 30.05
N ARG A 8 -75.72 -12.03 29.45
CA ARG A 8 -75.94 -12.45 28.05
C ARG A 8 -76.97 -11.60 27.29
N ARG A 9 -76.91 -11.60 25.94
CA ARG A 9 -78.02 -11.99 25.02
C ARG A 9 -77.58 -12.01 23.53
N LEU A 10 -78.24 -12.88 22.76
CA LEU A 10 -78.11 -13.11 21.31
C LEU A 10 -78.65 -11.96 20.44
N GLY A 11 -78.18 -11.85 19.19
CA GLY A 11 -78.86 -11.15 18.08
C GLY A 11 -78.01 -11.07 16.81
N ALA A 12 -78.59 -11.43 15.66
CA ALA A 12 -77.92 -11.66 14.37
C ALA A 12 -77.72 -10.41 13.48
N LEU A 13 -76.90 -10.61 12.45
CA LEU A 13 -76.50 -9.78 11.29
C LEU A 13 -77.38 -8.59 10.86
N THR A 14 -76.73 -7.47 10.50
CA THR A 14 -76.87 -6.78 9.20
C THR A 14 -75.66 -5.86 8.93
N ALA A 15 -75.27 -5.72 7.66
CA ALA A 15 -74.07 -5.03 7.18
C ALA A 15 -74.20 -3.50 7.07
N SER A 16 -73.10 -2.76 7.31
CA SER A 16 -72.47 -1.81 6.36
C SER A 16 -71.70 -0.64 7.03
N ILE A 17 -70.37 -0.60 6.74
CA ILE A 17 -69.45 0.56 6.58
C ILE A 17 -69.02 1.40 7.82
N VAL A 18 -67.68 1.52 8.01
CA VAL A 18 -66.85 2.76 8.22
C VAL A 18 -65.75 2.64 9.30
N LEU A 19 -64.48 2.79 8.84
CA LEU A 19 -63.24 3.36 9.42
C LEU A 19 -62.61 2.95 10.79
N ALA A 20 -61.28 2.71 10.68
CA ALA A 20 -60.14 3.26 11.45
C ALA A 20 -59.51 2.52 12.66
N ALA A 21 -58.23 2.16 12.45
CA ALA A 21 -57.02 2.30 13.29
C ALA A 21 -56.99 1.69 14.73
N ALA A 22 -55.92 1.09 15.25
CA ALA A 22 -54.49 1.05 14.92
C ALA A 22 -53.84 -0.18 15.59
N GLY A 23 -52.65 -0.63 15.14
CA GLY A 23 -51.82 -1.53 15.95
C GLY A 23 -50.76 -2.37 15.22
N MET A 24 -49.69 -1.71 14.77
CA MET A 24 -48.32 -2.23 14.66
C MET A 24 -48.06 -3.60 13.97
N ALA A 25 -47.69 -3.54 12.68
CA ALA A 25 -46.54 -4.28 12.19
C ALA A 25 -45.62 -3.26 11.52
N MET A 26 -44.42 -3.11 12.08
CA MET A 26 -43.40 -2.18 11.63
C MET A 26 -43.16 -2.37 10.13
N GLY A 27 -43.08 -1.25 9.41
CA GLY A 27 -42.72 -1.24 8.01
C GLY A 27 -41.46 -2.06 7.79
N SER A 28 -41.57 -3.08 6.95
CA SER A 28 -40.39 -3.68 6.35
C SER A 28 -39.70 -2.59 5.56
N THR A 29 -38.58 -2.11 6.10
CA THR A 29 -37.53 -1.45 5.33
C THR A 29 -37.35 -2.18 4.00
N PRO A 30 -37.24 -1.49 2.85
CA PRO A 30 -36.74 -2.13 1.65
C PRO A 30 -35.31 -2.57 1.97
N ALA A 31 -35.11 -3.87 2.08
CA ALA A 31 -33.80 -4.44 2.24
C ALA A 31 -32.98 -4.19 0.96
N GLN A 32 -31.71 -3.85 1.18
CA GLN A 32 -30.56 -3.98 0.28
C GLN A 32 -30.23 -2.74 -0.56
N ALA A 33 -29.19 -1.99 -0.15
CA ALA A 33 -28.30 -1.36 -1.12
C ALA A 33 -27.43 -2.49 -1.70
N THR A 34 -27.86 -3.13 -2.81
CA THR A 34 -27.54 -2.77 -4.20
C THR A 34 -26.06 -2.48 -4.39
N VAL A 35 -25.30 -3.50 -4.76
CA VAL A 35 -23.92 -3.35 -5.26
C VAL A 35 -23.87 -2.21 -6.28
N ASP A 36 -22.92 -1.30 -6.10
CA ASP A 36 -22.68 -0.22 -7.05
C ASP A 36 -21.95 -0.78 -8.27
N VAL A 37 -22.73 -1.21 -9.26
CA VAL A 37 -22.22 -1.85 -10.47
C VAL A 37 -21.22 -0.99 -11.24
N TYR A 38 -21.14 0.32 -10.99
CA TYR A 38 -20.26 1.23 -11.72
C TYR A 38 -18.83 1.29 -11.20
N ILE A 39 -18.57 0.79 -9.99
CA ILE A 39 -17.25 0.89 -9.33
C ILE A 39 -16.81 -0.40 -8.63
N THR A 40 -17.68 -1.41 -8.53
CA THR A 40 -17.36 -2.70 -7.91
C THR A 40 -16.98 -3.71 -9.00
N PRO A 41 -15.71 -4.17 -9.07
CA PRO A 41 -15.31 -5.20 -10.03
C PRO A 41 -16.12 -6.49 -9.91
N GLY A 42 -16.21 -7.24 -11.01
CA GLY A 42 -16.92 -8.52 -11.09
C GLY A 42 -18.25 -8.45 -11.85
N THR A 43 -18.99 -9.55 -11.82
CA THR A 43 -20.30 -9.70 -12.46
C THR A 43 -21.42 -9.65 -11.43
N HIS A 44 -22.41 -8.80 -11.66
CA HIS A 44 -23.46 -8.48 -10.69
C HIS A 44 -24.83 -8.52 -11.36
N THR A 45 -25.85 -9.05 -10.67
CA THR A 45 -27.24 -8.95 -11.13
C THR A 45 -27.96 -7.88 -10.32
N VAL A 46 -28.35 -6.79 -10.97
CA VAL A 46 -29.01 -5.64 -10.33
C VAL A 46 -30.20 -5.20 -11.18
N ASN A 47 -31.38 -5.09 -10.56
CA ASN A 47 -32.64 -4.72 -11.22
C ASN A 47 -32.98 -5.61 -12.44
N GLY A 48 -32.77 -6.93 -12.32
CA GLY A 48 -33.06 -7.90 -13.39
C GLY A 48 -32.12 -7.83 -14.59
N ARG A 49 -31.01 -7.10 -14.48
CA ARG A 49 -29.97 -7.01 -15.52
C ARG A 49 -28.64 -7.51 -15.00
N VAL A 50 -27.86 -8.12 -15.89
CA VAL A 50 -26.51 -8.60 -15.57
C VAL A 50 -25.49 -7.55 -16.02
N TRP A 51 -24.62 -7.17 -15.09
CA TRP A 51 -23.58 -6.16 -15.26
C TRP A 51 -22.21 -6.80 -15.08
N ARG A 52 -21.20 -6.26 -15.74
CA ARG A 52 -19.80 -6.66 -15.55
C ARG A 52 -18.92 -5.43 -15.47
N THR A 53 -18.08 -5.38 -14.46
CA THR A 53 -17.19 -4.23 -14.23
C THR A 53 -15.76 -4.67 -14.00
N SER A 54 -14.83 -3.94 -14.60
CA SER A 54 -13.39 -4.08 -14.41
C SER A 54 -12.80 -2.70 -14.14
N CYS A 55 -11.90 -2.58 -13.16
CA CYS A 55 -11.26 -1.31 -12.82
C CYS A 55 -9.75 -1.39 -13.03
N GLU A 56 -9.16 -0.26 -13.40
CA GLU A 56 -7.72 -0.11 -13.63
C GLU A 56 -7.23 1.22 -13.03
N PRO A 57 -5.97 1.30 -12.59
CA PRO A 57 -5.36 2.58 -12.21
C PRO A 57 -5.43 3.58 -13.37
N TYR A 58 -5.78 4.84 -13.08
CA TYR A 58 -5.86 5.91 -14.06
C TYR A 58 -5.35 7.22 -13.45
N SER A 59 -4.12 7.61 -13.80
CA SER A 59 -3.45 8.78 -13.22
C SER A 59 -3.50 8.71 -11.68
N SER A 60 -4.07 9.72 -11.01
CA SER A 60 -4.20 9.78 -9.55
C SER A 60 -5.55 9.25 -9.02
N THR A 61 -6.31 8.48 -9.81
CA THR A 61 -7.54 7.79 -9.41
C THR A 61 -7.61 6.39 -10.04
N GLU A 62 -8.74 5.70 -9.92
CA GLU A 62 -9.05 4.48 -10.66
C GLU A 62 -10.19 4.73 -11.65
N ARG A 63 -10.14 4.05 -12.78
CA ARG A 63 -11.17 4.07 -13.82
C ARG A 63 -11.79 2.69 -13.96
N CYS A 64 -13.11 2.61 -13.88
CA CYS A 64 -13.88 1.40 -14.04
C CYS A 64 -14.62 1.40 -15.36
N ARG A 65 -14.54 0.30 -16.11
CA ARG A 65 -15.33 0.04 -17.31
C ARG A 65 -16.50 -0.86 -16.93
N THR A 66 -17.72 -0.40 -17.21
CA THR A 66 -18.94 -1.15 -16.92
C THR A 66 -19.62 -1.57 -18.22
N GLU A 67 -19.99 -2.85 -18.28
CA GLU A 67 -20.74 -3.48 -19.36
C GLU A 67 -22.05 -4.05 -18.84
N ILE A 68 -23.01 -4.21 -19.73
CA ILE A 68 -24.32 -4.77 -19.43
C ILE A 68 -24.65 -5.85 -20.46
N GLN A 69 -25.27 -6.94 -20.01
CA GLN A 69 -25.79 -7.96 -20.91
C GLN A 69 -27.06 -7.43 -21.56
N ALA A 70 -27.02 -7.23 -22.88
CA ALA A 70 -28.12 -6.64 -23.63
C ALA A 70 -28.14 -7.13 -25.10
N THR A 71 -29.29 -6.92 -25.76
CA THR A 71 -29.39 -6.99 -27.21
C THR A 71 -29.02 -5.63 -27.79
N VAL A 72 -27.95 -5.57 -28.58
CA VAL A 72 -27.57 -4.39 -29.36
C VAL A 72 -27.81 -4.64 -30.84
N VAL A 73 -28.12 -3.60 -31.60
CA VAL A 73 -28.35 -3.73 -33.04
C VAL A 73 -27.10 -3.24 -33.77
N LYS A 74 -26.62 -4.03 -34.72
CA LYS A 74 -25.50 -3.68 -35.59
C LYS A 74 -25.99 -3.49 -37.03
N TYR A 75 -25.27 -2.68 -37.81
CA TYR A 75 -25.52 -2.54 -39.23
C TYR A 75 -24.45 -3.32 -40.00
N GLU A 76 -24.85 -4.43 -40.62
CA GLU A 76 -23.95 -5.36 -41.30
C GLU A 76 -24.54 -5.74 -42.65
N ALA A 77 -23.72 -5.68 -43.72
CA ALA A 77 -24.13 -6.03 -45.09
C ALA A 77 -25.45 -5.38 -45.54
N GLY A 78 -25.66 -4.10 -45.21
CA GLY A 78 -26.84 -3.34 -45.64
C GLY A 78 -28.11 -3.56 -44.82
N ARG A 79 -28.04 -4.29 -43.70
CA ARG A 79 -29.21 -4.60 -42.85
C ARG A 79 -28.91 -4.41 -41.36
N PHE A 80 -29.97 -4.17 -40.59
CA PHE A 80 -29.92 -4.11 -39.14
C PHE A 80 -30.05 -5.52 -38.53
N VAL A 81 -29.10 -5.90 -37.69
CA VAL A 81 -29.00 -7.24 -37.10
C VAL A 81 -28.95 -7.12 -35.57
N PRO A 82 -29.90 -7.71 -34.84
CA PRO A 82 -29.83 -7.77 -33.38
C PRO A 82 -28.80 -8.80 -32.93
N VAL A 83 -27.94 -8.42 -31.99
CA VAL A 83 -26.86 -9.26 -31.42
C VAL A 83 -26.96 -9.22 -29.90
N ASN A 84 -27.03 -10.39 -29.29
CA ASN A 84 -27.02 -10.54 -27.83
C ASN A 84 -25.58 -10.64 -27.33
N GLY A 85 -25.24 -9.89 -26.29
CA GLY A 85 -23.92 -9.99 -25.65
C GLY A 85 -23.64 -8.90 -24.64
N TRP A 86 -22.37 -8.75 -24.29
CA TRP A 86 -21.89 -7.64 -23.46
C TRP A 86 -21.84 -6.37 -24.30
N ALA A 87 -22.57 -5.36 -23.85
CA ALA A 87 -22.56 -4.03 -24.41
C ALA A 87 -21.84 -3.08 -23.44
N PHE A 88 -20.99 -2.21 -23.96
CA PHE A 88 -20.40 -1.13 -23.17
C PHE A 88 -21.50 -0.19 -22.66
N ASN A 89 -21.45 0.13 -21.36
CA ASN A 89 -22.36 1.08 -20.75
C ASN A 89 -21.71 2.45 -20.52
N ASN A 90 -20.61 2.50 -19.75
CA ASN A 90 -19.88 3.74 -19.47
C ASN A 90 -18.50 3.46 -18.87
N LEU A 91 -17.67 4.51 -18.77
CA LEU A 91 -16.52 4.56 -17.86
C LEU A 91 -16.89 5.35 -16.60
N THR A 92 -16.40 4.91 -15.45
CA THR A 92 -16.58 5.59 -14.16
C THR A 92 -15.22 5.87 -13.54
N TYR A 93 -14.91 7.14 -13.27
CA TYR A 93 -13.75 7.52 -12.49
C TYR A 93 -14.14 7.58 -11.01
N LYS A 94 -13.45 6.80 -10.18
CA LYS A 94 -13.76 6.67 -8.75
C LYS A 94 -13.50 7.98 -8.00
N ALA A 95 -14.05 8.03 -6.78
CA ALA A 95 -14.07 9.20 -5.92
C ALA A 95 -12.68 9.84 -5.79
N SER A 96 -12.58 11.10 -6.21
CA SER A 96 -11.31 11.85 -6.21
C SER A 96 -11.55 13.35 -5.97
N PRO A 97 -10.56 14.12 -5.51
CA PRO A 97 -10.74 15.56 -5.31
C PRO A 97 -11.04 16.30 -6.63
N ARG A 98 -11.94 17.31 -6.59
CA ARG A 98 -12.25 18.17 -7.75
C ARG A 98 -11.02 18.86 -8.35
N SER A 99 -10.03 19.18 -7.51
CA SER A 99 -8.79 19.84 -7.92
C SER A 99 -8.02 19.04 -8.99
N LEU A 100 -8.11 17.70 -8.98
CA LEU A 100 -7.46 16.84 -9.98
C LEU A 100 -8.08 16.97 -11.37
N TRP A 101 -9.29 17.49 -11.45
CA TRP A 101 -10.03 17.60 -12.70
C TRP A 101 -9.94 18.99 -13.32
N THR A 102 -9.21 19.92 -12.71
CA THR A 102 -9.01 21.29 -13.21
C THR A 102 -8.53 21.26 -14.66
N GLY A 103 -9.25 21.93 -15.55
CA GLY A 103 -8.92 21.99 -16.99
C GLY A 103 -9.35 20.77 -17.82
N ASN A 104 -9.86 19.68 -17.22
CA ASN A 104 -10.38 18.54 -17.96
C ASN A 104 -11.90 18.68 -18.22
N PRO A 105 -12.37 18.86 -19.47
CA PRO A 105 -13.76 19.21 -19.75
C PRO A 105 -14.80 18.15 -19.33
N ILE A 106 -14.39 16.92 -19.05
CA ILE A 106 -15.30 15.86 -18.56
C ILE A 106 -15.73 16.05 -17.10
N ALA A 107 -15.05 16.94 -16.36
CA ALA A 107 -15.36 17.26 -14.96
C ALA A 107 -15.08 18.72 -14.54
N ALA A 108 -14.28 19.46 -15.31
CA ALA A 108 -13.97 20.88 -15.10
C ALA A 108 -15.06 21.83 -15.60
N ASN A 109 -15.88 21.41 -16.56
CA ASN A 109 -16.68 22.33 -17.37
C ASN A 109 -18.19 22.27 -17.12
N GLY A 110 -18.73 21.35 -16.31
CA GLY A 110 -20.14 21.45 -15.89
C GLY A 110 -20.26 22.45 -14.75
N LYS A 111 -20.83 23.64 -15.02
CA LYS A 111 -21.15 24.64 -13.97
C LYS A 111 -21.84 23.91 -12.81
N VAL A 112 -21.52 24.27 -11.56
CA VAL A 112 -22.37 23.88 -10.42
C VAL A 112 -23.78 24.38 -10.76
N GLU A 113 -24.73 23.45 -10.93
CA GLU A 113 -26.09 23.72 -11.44
C GLU A 113 -26.20 24.10 -12.94
N GLY A 114 -25.30 23.64 -13.83
CA GLY A 114 -25.41 23.90 -15.26
C GLY A 114 -24.72 22.91 -16.19
N THR A 115 -24.94 23.12 -17.48
CA THR A 115 -24.45 22.27 -18.57
C THR A 115 -23.44 23.04 -19.41
N ALA A 116 -22.33 22.41 -19.80
CA ALA A 116 -21.45 22.93 -20.85
C ALA A 116 -21.35 21.95 -22.01
N THR A 117 -21.35 22.52 -23.21
CA THR A 117 -21.10 21.81 -24.47
C THR A 117 -19.80 22.28 -25.08
N TRP A 118 -19.01 21.37 -25.63
CA TRP A 118 -17.76 21.70 -26.34
C TRP A 118 -17.51 20.73 -27.49
N THR A 119 -16.68 21.14 -28.43
CA THR A 119 -16.23 20.31 -29.54
C THR A 119 -14.79 19.88 -29.28
N SER A 120 -14.49 18.59 -29.36
CA SER A 120 -13.10 18.10 -29.25
C SER A 120 -12.31 18.35 -30.53
N ALA A 121 -10.98 18.24 -30.45
CA ALA A 121 -10.09 18.49 -31.59
C ALA A 121 -10.36 17.59 -32.81
N ASP A 122 -10.97 16.42 -32.60
CA ASP A 122 -11.41 15.49 -33.63
C ASP A 122 -12.81 15.79 -34.19
N GLY A 123 -13.41 16.93 -33.81
CA GLY A 123 -14.70 17.42 -34.31
C GLY A 123 -15.94 16.85 -33.60
N ARG A 124 -15.78 15.97 -32.60
CA ARG A 124 -16.93 15.39 -31.89
C ARG A 124 -17.56 16.39 -30.92
N GLN A 125 -18.88 16.35 -30.79
CA GLN A 125 -19.63 17.19 -29.85
C GLN A 125 -19.77 16.49 -28.51
N TRP A 126 -19.53 17.24 -27.43
CA TRP A 126 -19.55 16.76 -26.06
C TRP A 126 -20.40 17.65 -25.17
N ARG A 127 -20.91 17.07 -24.08
CA ARG A 127 -21.68 17.75 -23.05
C ARG A 127 -21.31 17.23 -21.67
N THR A 128 -21.11 18.09 -20.67
CA THR A 128 -20.90 17.70 -19.26
C THR A 128 -21.89 18.47 -18.40
N GLU A 129 -22.48 17.74 -17.45
CA GLU A 129 -23.25 18.30 -16.35
C GLU A 129 -22.66 17.78 -15.03
N CYS A 130 -22.62 18.64 -14.02
CA CYS A 130 -22.11 18.32 -12.69
C CYS A 130 -23.06 18.87 -11.63
N ASP A 131 -23.20 18.16 -10.51
CA ASP A 131 -24.00 18.60 -9.37
C ASP A 131 -25.47 18.92 -9.70
N THR A 132 -26.03 18.23 -10.68
CA THR A 132 -27.44 18.35 -11.07
C THR A 132 -28.29 17.30 -10.36
N ALA A 133 -29.62 17.42 -10.46
CA ALA A 133 -30.54 16.37 -9.99
C ALA A 133 -30.26 15.00 -10.64
N VAL A 134 -29.63 14.96 -11.82
CA VAL A 134 -29.31 13.73 -12.56
C VAL A 134 -28.02 13.09 -12.07
N THR A 135 -27.03 13.89 -11.68
CA THR A 135 -25.72 13.40 -11.23
C THR A 135 -25.62 13.24 -9.73
N GLY A 136 -26.48 13.94 -8.97
CA GLY A 136 -26.30 14.14 -7.53
C GLY A 136 -25.18 15.14 -7.24
N GLN A 137 -25.13 15.60 -5.99
CA GLN A 137 -24.02 16.39 -5.47
C GLN A 137 -22.74 15.53 -5.42
N GLY A 138 -21.62 16.08 -5.89
CA GLY A 138 -20.34 15.38 -5.89
C GLY A 138 -20.13 14.44 -7.07
N GLY A 139 -20.77 14.70 -8.22
CA GLY A 139 -20.56 13.91 -9.42
C GLY A 139 -20.77 14.69 -10.72
N CYS A 140 -20.12 14.22 -11.78
CA CYS A 140 -20.32 14.70 -13.15
C CYS A 140 -20.69 13.54 -14.08
N ARG A 141 -21.49 13.84 -15.11
CA ARG A 141 -21.71 12.97 -16.26
C ARG A 141 -21.32 13.69 -17.53
N SER A 142 -20.59 13.01 -18.39
CA SER A 142 -20.24 13.49 -19.72
C SER A 142 -20.91 12.64 -20.79
N TYR A 143 -21.41 13.32 -21.81
CA TYR A 143 -22.11 12.75 -22.94
C TYR A 143 -21.39 13.11 -24.23
N ILE A 144 -21.49 12.21 -25.20
CA ILE A 144 -21.04 12.43 -26.56
C ILE A 144 -22.24 12.38 -27.50
N GLU A 145 -22.29 13.27 -28.49
CA GLU A 145 -23.27 13.19 -29.56
C GLU A 145 -22.79 12.18 -30.60
N ALA A 146 -23.59 11.16 -30.87
CA ALA A 146 -23.24 10.12 -31.82
C ALA A 146 -24.47 9.64 -32.61
N SER A 147 -24.23 9.19 -33.84
CA SER A 147 -25.24 8.49 -34.64
C SER A 147 -25.36 7.05 -34.14
N VAL A 148 -26.55 6.64 -33.73
CA VAL A 148 -26.85 5.29 -33.25
C VAL A 148 -28.02 4.69 -33.98
N ILE A 149 -28.18 3.38 -33.84
CA ILE A 149 -29.30 2.64 -34.37
C ILE A 149 -30.44 2.67 -33.34
N ALA A 150 -31.51 3.40 -33.65
CA ALA A 150 -32.71 3.48 -32.83
C ALA A 150 -33.78 2.51 -33.35
N LYS A 151 -34.54 1.91 -32.44
CA LYS A 151 -35.70 1.09 -32.78
C LYS A 151 -36.90 1.99 -33.11
N THR A 152 -37.58 1.72 -34.21
CA THR A 152 -38.82 2.39 -34.63
C THR A 152 -40.00 1.41 -34.59
N ALA A 153 -41.20 1.89 -34.91
CA ALA A 153 -42.40 1.04 -35.00
C ALA A 153 -42.31 0.00 -36.13
N VAL A 154 -41.53 0.27 -37.18
CA VAL A 154 -41.44 -0.55 -38.40
C VAL A 154 -40.05 -1.16 -38.63
N GLY A 155 -39.10 -0.97 -37.70
CA GLY A 155 -37.75 -1.50 -37.83
C GLY A 155 -36.71 -0.72 -37.05
N TYR A 156 -35.63 -0.31 -37.73
CA TYR A 156 -34.52 0.43 -37.16
C TYR A 156 -34.10 1.57 -38.07
N GLU A 157 -33.62 2.66 -37.49
CA GLU A 157 -33.11 3.82 -38.22
C GLU A 157 -31.87 4.41 -37.55
N TRP A 158 -31.09 5.18 -38.28
CA TRP A 158 -30.01 5.97 -37.71
C TRP A 158 -30.56 7.25 -37.08
N ARG A 159 -30.16 7.52 -35.84
CA ARG A 159 -30.54 8.72 -35.10
C ARG A 159 -29.33 9.30 -34.39
N THR A 160 -29.12 10.60 -34.56
CA THR A 160 -28.14 11.36 -33.76
C THR A 160 -28.75 11.68 -32.39
N GLN A 161 -28.04 11.33 -31.32
CA GLN A 161 -28.43 11.66 -29.96
C GLN A 161 -27.24 11.71 -28.99
N TRP A 162 -27.47 12.29 -27.82
CA TRP A 162 -26.51 12.31 -26.72
C TRP A 162 -26.47 10.96 -26.00
N LEU A 163 -25.28 10.37 -25.89
CA LEU A 163 -25.03 9.13 -25.17
C LEU A 163 -24.16 9.38 -23.96
N LEU A 164 -24.50 8.76 -22.83
CA LEU A 164 -23.64 8.77 -21.65
C LEU A 164 -22.30 8.12 -22.02
N ASN A 165 -21.21 8.83 -21.79
CA ASN A 165 -19.86 8.34 -22.06
C ASN A 165 -19.12 8.02 -20.76
N ASN A 166 -19.06 9.00 -19.84
CA ASN A 166 -18.30 8.89 -18.60
C ASN A 166 -19.07 9.42 -17.39
N MET A 167 -18.69 8.91 -16.22
CA MET A 167 -19.06 9.46 -14.91
C MET A 167 -17.80 9.78 -14.12
N VAL A 168 -17.74 10.94 -13.46
CA VAL A 168 -16.69 11.28 -12.50
C VAL A 168 -17.32 11.44 -11.13
N ARG A 169 -16.73 10.81 -10.11
CA ARG A 169 -17.17 10.94 -8.72
C ARG A 169 -16.17 11.77 -7.93
N PHE A 170 -16.68 12.71 -7.14
CA PHE A 170 -15.86 13.52 -6.26
C PHE A 170 -15.93 13.01 -4.82
N SER A 171 -14.77 12.96 -4.16
CA SER A 171 -14.71 12.81 -2.70
C SER A 171 -15.22 14.09 -2.04
N ALA A 172 -15.70 13.99 -0.79
CA ALA A 172 -16.02 15.17 0.01
C ALA A 172 -14.83 16.16 0.05
N PRO A 173 -15.08 17.48 0.12
CA PRO A 173 -14.01 18.46 0.28
C PRO A 173 -13.17 18.10 1.50
N LYS A 174 -11.85 18.00 1.32
CA LYS A 174 -10.92 17.83 2.42
C LYS A 174 -11.09 19.03 3.38
N PRO A 175 -11.17 18.82 4.70
CA PRO A 175 -11.23 19.94 5.64
C PRO A 175 -10.06 20.90 5.38
N ALA A 176 -10.27 22.19 5.68
CA ALA A 176 -9.19 23.17 5.65
C ALA A 176 -7.99 22.62 6.43
N ALA A 177 -6.79 22.74 5.86
CA ALA A 177 -5.59 22.24 6.51
C ALA A 177 -5.43 22.93 7.87
N PRO A 178 -5.14 22.18 8.95
CA PRO A 178 -4.78 22.80 10.20
C PRO A 178 -3.48 23.60 10.00
N THR A 179 -3.24 24.61 10.84
CA THR A 179 -2.12 25.54 10.59
C THR A 179 -0.74 24.92 10.83
N PHE A 180 -0.68 23.78 11.52
CA PHE A 180 0.54 23.03 11.89
C PHE A 180 1.61 23.88 12.60
N ASP A 181 1.26 25.03 13.19
CA ASP A 181 2.22 25.94 13.86
C ASP A 181 2.80 25.37 15.16
N PHE A 182 2.25 24.24 15.62
CA PHE A 182 2.84 23.48 16.71
C PHE A 182 4.13 22.75 16.29
N ILE A 183 4.34 22.51 14.99
CA ILE A 183 5.58 21.94 14.44
C ILE A 183 6.62 23.05 14.35
N LYS A 184 7.70 22.91 15.12
CA LYS A 184 8.68 24.00 15.32
C LYS A 184 9.66 24.12 14.18
N ASP A 185 10.06 23.00 13.60
CA ASP A 185 10.93 23.00 12.44
C ASP A 185 10.15 23.47 11.19
N PRO A 186 10.58 24.57 10.52
CA PRO A 186 9.87 25.10 9.38
C PRO A 186 9.90 24.18 8.15
N ALA A 187 10.99 23.41 7.97
CA ALA A 187 11.12 22.45 6.89
C ALA A 187 10.17 21.26 7.12
N LEU A 188 10.17 20.69 8.33
CA LEU A 188 9.25 19.62 8.70
C LEU A 188 7.79 20.07 8.59
N ARG A 189 7.46 21.26 9.08
CA ARG A 189 6.12 21.83 8.96
C ARG A 189 5.69 21.98 7.50
N SER A 190 6.60 22.33 6.60
CA SER A 190 6.34 22.41 5.16
C SER A 190 6.03 21.03 4.57
N CYS A 191 6.82 20.02 4.91
CA CYS A 191 6.59 18.63 4.51
C CYS A 191 5.23 18.11 4.98
N VAL A 192 4.89 18.32 6.25
CA VAL A 192 3.60 17.91 6.82
C VAL A 192 2.43 18.61 6.10
N LYS A 193 2.56 19.92 5.79
CA LYS A 193 1.56 20.65 5.00
C LYS A 193 1.40 20.08 3.60
N ALA A 194 2.50 19.79 2.91
CA ALA A 194 2.48 19.23 1.56
C ALA A 194 1.83 17.84 1.55
N GLN A 195 2.17 17.00 2.52
CA GLN A 195 1.64 15.65 2.63
C GLN A 195 0.15 15.63 3.01
N TRP A 196 -0.25 16.53 3.91
CA TRP A 196 -1.66 16.77 4.18
C TRP A 196 -2.40 17.18 2.92
N ALA A 197 -1.82 17.86 1.93
CA ALA A 197 -2.57 18.26 0.75
C ALA A 197 -3.02 17.07 -0.13
N ILE A 198 -2.26 15.96 -0.17
CA ILE A 198 -2.42 14.91 -1.20
C ILE A 198 -3.03 13.60 -0.72
N SER A 199 -2.88 13.20 0.54
CA SER A 199 -3.41 11.90 1.02
C SER A 199 -3.94 12.01 2.46
N SER A 200 -3.05 12.03 3.44
CA SER A 200 -3.27 12.26 4.87
C SER A 200 -1.89 12.42 5.52
N THR A 201 -1.82 12.85 6.78
CA THR A 201 -0.56 12.89 7.55
C THR A 201 -0.20 11.54 8.18
N SER A 202 -0.68 10.42 7.63
CA SER A 202 -0.34 9.08 8.12
C SER A 202 1.10 8.70 7.79
N MET A 203 1.56 9.01 6.58
CA MET A 203 2.95 8.87 6.17
C MET A 203 3.48 10.26 5.85
N VAL A 204 4.52 10.72 6.55
CA VAL A 204 5.21 11.99 6.25
C VAL A 204 6.60 11.68 5.70
N ILE A 205 6.93 12.24 4.53
CA ILE A 205 8.23 12.13 3.89
C ILE A 205 8.86 13.53 3.85
N CYS A 206 10.07 13.67 4.38
CA CYS A 206 10.74 14.96 4.51
C CYS A 206 12.26 14.83 4.34
N ASP A 207 12.68 14.24 3.23
CA ASP A 207 14.08 13.94 2.97
C ASP A 207 14.86 15.16 2.46
N ALA A 208 16.13 15.26 2.86
CA ALA A 208 17.06 16.29 2.41
C ALA A 208 16.52 17.72 2.58
N LYS A 209 15.93 18.01 3.75
CA LYS A 209 15.34 19.34 4.05
C LYS A 209 16.06 20.11 5.14
N GLY A 210 17.09 19.53 5.76
CA GLY A 210 17.78 20.13 6.89
C GLY A 210 16.88 20.24 8.13
N VAL A 211 16.01 19.25 8.34
CA VAL A 211 15.21 19.14 9.57
C VAL A 211 16.14 18.93 10.75
N LYS A 212 15.97 19.71 11.81
CA LYS A 212 16.80 19.65 13.04
C LYS A 212 16.03 19.18 14.26
N THR A 213 14.73 19.42 14.30
CA THR A 213 13.90 19.07 15.46
C THR A 213 12.56 18.50 15.04
N LEU A 214 12.11 17.51 15.79
CA LEU A 214 10.80 16.87 15.62
C LEU A 214 9.72 17.50 16.52
N GLU A 215 10.02 18.59 17.23
CA GLU A 215 9.08 19.18 18.19
C GLU A 215 7.77 19.58 17.50
N GLY A 216 6.67 19.05 18.04
CA GLY A 216 5.31 19.18 17.53
C GLY A 216 4.78 17.92 16.85
N ILE A 217 5.66 17.01 16.39
CA ILE A 217 5.25 15.78 15.70
C ILE A 217 4.39 14.87 16.59
N GLN A 218 4.59 14.88 17.91
CA GLN A 218 3.83 14.11 18.90
C GLN A 218 2.32 14.38 18.85
N ARG A 219 1.89 15.50 18.26
CA ARG A 219 0.48 15.87 18.11
C ARG A 219 -0.19 15.25 16.88
N LEU A 220 0.58 14.65 15.98
CA LEU A 220 0.04 13.97 14.79
C LEU A 220 -0.41 12.55 15.14
N ALA A 221 -1.48 12.42 15.92
CA ALA A 221 -1.95 11.14 16.47
C ALA A 221 -2.33 10.05 15.44
N GLY A 222 -2.42 10.40 14.15
CA GLY A 222 -2.63 9.44 13.05
C GLY A 222 -1.38 9.12 12.23
N LEU A 223 -0.20 9.61 12.62
CA LEU A 223 1.07 9.36 11.95
C LEU A 223 1.51 7.91 12.20
N THR A 224 1.55 7.11 11.14
CA THR A 224 1.95 5.70 11.14
C THR A 224 3.36 5.52 10.58
N GLY A 225 3.84 6.44 9.74
CA GLY A 225 5.17 6.42 9.17
C GLY A 225 5.80 7.80 9.04
N LEU A 226 7.09 7.88 9.33
CA LEU A 226 7.89 9.10 9.28
C LEU A 226 9.23 8.82 8.61
N GLN A 227 9.48 9.46 7.48
CA GLN A 227 10.68 9.31 6.65
C GLN A 227 11.43 10.65 6.60
N LEU A 228 12.68 10.65 7.03
CA LEU A 228 13.49 11.82 7.34
C LEU A 228 14.94 11.63 6.88
N LEU A 229 15.16 11.03 5.71
CA LEU A 229 16.51 10.75 5.21
C LEU A 229 17.30 12.05 4.98
N ASP A 230 18.61 12.02 5.18
CA ASP A 230 19.51 13.13 4.86
C ASP A 230 19.12 14.44 5.59
N ASN A 231 19.00 14.39 6.91
CA ASN A 231 18.66 15.55 7.73
C ASN A 231 19.71 15.75 8.84
N GLU A 232 19.42 16.63 9.80
CA GLU A 232 20.34 17.01 10.88
C GLU A 232 19.70 16.71 12.25
N ILE A 233 18.94 15.61 12.35
CA ILE A 233 18.20 15.26 13.56
C ILE A 233 19.13 14.60 14.57
N THR A 234 19.09 15.08 15.80
CA THR A 234 19.78 14.48 16.94
C THR A 234 18.82 13.96 18.02
N ASP A 235 17.66 14.61 18.19
CA ASP A 235 16.74 14.35 19.30
C ASP A 235 15.42 13.69 18.85
N LEU A 236 15.21 12.46 19.33
CA LEU A 236 13.98 11.69 19.11
C LEU A 236 12.94 11.85 20.23
N SER A 237 13.19 12.66 21.26
CA SER A 237 12.26 12.87 22.39
C SER A 237 10.82 13.21 21.98
N PRO A 238 10.56 13.98 20.91
CA PRO A 238 9.20 14.20 20.42
C PRO A 238 8.47 12.92 19.97
N LEU A 239 9.16 11.80 19.80
CA LEU A 239 8.56 10.50 19.46
C LEU A 239 8.26 9.64 20.69
N ALA A 240 8.66 10.03 21.90
CA ALA A 240 8.85 9.14 23.06
C ALA A 240 7.67 8.23 23.46
N ASN A 241 6.44 8.51 23.02
CA ASN A 241 5.26 7.67 23.21
C ASN A 241 4.27 7.80 22.04
N HIS A 242 4.79 7.94 20.80
CA HIS A 242 3.92 8.18 19.65
C HIS A 242 2.90 7.03 19.48
N PRO A 243 1.58 7.31 19.46
CA PRO A 243 0.56 6.29 19.68
C PRO A 243 0.40 5.31 18.52
N THR A 244 0.77 5.70 17.30
CA THR A 244 0.49 4.94 16.08
C THR A 244 1.71 4.72 15.20
N LEU A 245 2.89 5.23 15.59
CA LEU A 245 4.06 5.18 14.71
C LEU A 245 4.55 3.73 14.60
N SER A 246 4.64 3.26 13.37
CA SER A 246 5.04 1.89 13.02
C SER A 246 6.27 1.84 12.12
N GLN A 247 6.54 2.92 11.38
CA GLN A 247 7.64 3.03 10.44
C GLN A 247 8.43 4.31 10.75
N LEU A 248 9.72 4.18 10.99
CA LEU A 248 10.63 5.29 11.17
C LEU A 248 11.87 5.07 10.30
N ASP A 249 12.14 6.04 9.44
CA ASP A 249 13.37 6.11 8.66
C ASP A 249 14.08 7.43 8.95
N ILE A 250 15.22 7.32 9.63
CA ILE A 250 16.11 8.41 10.05
C ILE A 250 17.52 8.19 9.47
N THR A 251 17.62 7.51 8.33
CA THR A 251 18.91 7.26 7.65
C THR A 251 19.66 8.57 7.35
N HIS A 252 20.99 8.57 7.48
CA HIS A 252 21.87 9.75 7.32
C HIS A 252 21.40 10.93 8.18
N ASN A 253 21.49 10.78 9.51
CA ASN A 253 21.21 11.81 10.51
C ASN A 253 22.31 11.81 11.59
N LEU A 254 22.07 12.42 12.75
CA LEU A 254 23.03 12.57 13.83
C LEU A 254 22.48 12.00 15.16
N VAL A 255 21.67 10.94 15.08
CA VAL A 255 21.03 10.33 16.25
C VAL A 255 22.01 9.40 16.96
N ASP A 256 22.17 9.56 18.26
CA ASP A 256 22.97 8.69 19.14
C ASP A 256 22.11 7.97 20.20
N ASP A 257 20.96 8.54 20.58
CA ASP A 257 20.08 8.02 21.62
C ASP A 257 18.74 7.48 21.09
N LEU A 258 18.53 6.16 21.22
CA LEU A 258 17.27 5.49 20.89
C LEU A 258 16.31 5.38 22.08
N THR A 259 16.66 5.88 23.27
CA THR A 259 15.81 5.80 24.48
C THR A 259 14.37 6.27 24.25
N PRO A 260 14.10 7.36 23.49
CA PRO A 260 12.73 7.77 23.19
C PRO A 260 11.92 6.67 22.49
N LEU A 261 12.53 5.80 21.69
CA LEU A 261 11.82 4.74 20.98
C LEU A 261 11.28 3.64 21.91
N ALA A 262 11.73 3.57 23.17
CA ALA A 262 11.22 2.59 24.14
C ALA A 262 9.70 2.73 24.40
N GLY A 263 9.11 3.92 24.23
CA GLY A 263 7.65 4.11 24.37
C GLY A 263 6.87 3.95 23.07
N VAL A 264 7.53 3.80 21.91
CA VAL A 264 6.88 3.65 20.59
C VAL A 264 6.48 2.20 20.37
N ARG A 265 5.34 1.81 20.95
CA ARG A 265 4.94 0.39 21.06
C ARG A 265 4.58 -0.31 19.75
N ASN A 266 4.22 0.45 18.72
CA ASN A 266 3.80 -0.09 17.42
C ASN A 266 4.92 -0.10 16.38
N LEU A 267 6.16 0.23 16.77
CA LEU A 267 7.28 0.25 15.85
C LEU A 267 7.55 -1.16 15.30
N GLU A 268 7.50 -1.29 13.98
CA GLU A 268 7.70 -2.53 13.23
C GLU A 268 8.89 -2.39 12.26
N HIS A 269 9.14 -1.19 11.75
CA HIS A 269 10.23 -0.90 10.83
C HIS A 269 11.04 0.29 11.33
N LEU A 270 12.33 0.05 11.60
CA LEU A 270 13.29 1.09 11.94
C LEU A 270 14.46 1.04 10.96
N LYS A 271 14.69 2.14 10.26
CA LYS A 271 15.90 2.39 9.48
C LYS A 271 16.62 3.59 10.06
N ALA A 272 17.87 3.40 10.41
CA ALA A 272 18.74 4.38 11.04
C ALA A 272 20.19 4.19 10.57
N TYR A 273 20.37 3.79 9.30
CA TYR A 273 21.68 3.69 8.68
C TYR A 273 22.41 5.05 8.74
N ASP A 274 23.73 5.07 8.91
CA ASP A 274 24.56 6.30 9.02
C ASP A 274 24.03 7.27 10.08
N ASN A 275 24.28 6.90 11.33
CA ASN A 275 23.98 7.68 12.52
C ASN A 275 25.12 7.46 13.55
N LEU A 276 24.88 7.78 14.82
CA LEU A 276 25.86 7.67 15.90
C LEU A 276 25.39 6.70 17.00
N ILE A 277 24.58 5.70 16.63
CA ILE A 277 23.91 4.79 17.57
C ILE A 277 24.90 3.76 18.09
N GLU A 278 25.01 3.65 19.41
CA GLU A 278 25.79 2.59 20.09
C GLU A 278 24.87 1.60 20.82
N ASP A 279 23.80 2.10 21.44
CA ASP A 279 22.97 1.33 22.37
C ASP A 279 21.63 0.87 21.78
N LEU A 280 21.48 -0.44 21.58
CA LEU A 280 20.24 -1.06 21.12
C LEU A 280 19.29 -1.50 22.25
N ARG A 281 19.65 -1.35 23.52
CA ARG A 281 18.79 -1.76 24.66
C ARG A 281 17.37 -1.15 24.62
N PRO A 282 17.13 0.09 24.16
CA PRO A 282 15.77 0.62 24.01
C PRO A 282 14.87 -0.23 23.08
N LEU A 283 15.48 -0.99 22.17
CA LEU A 283 14.81 -1.88 21.21
C LEU A 283 14.66 -3.33 21.73
N ALA A 284 15.15 -3.65 22.93
CA ALA A 284 15.10 -5.01 23.46
C ALA A 284 13.66 -5.55 23.53
N GLY A 285 13.45 -6.76 23.01
CA GLY A 285 12.16 -7.44 23.03
C GLY A 285 11.09 -6.83 22.11
N ARG A 286 11.45 -5.92 21.20
CA ARG A 286 10.52 -5.34 20.23
C ARG A 286 10.13 -6.34 19.14
N ASN A 287 9.01 -6.04 18.51
CA ASN A 287 8.45 -6.86 17.44
C ASN A 287 8.77 -6.29 16.04
N LEU A 288 10.05 -6.01 15.79
CA LEU A 288 10.49 -5.46 14.51
C LEU A 288 10.46 -6.51 13.39
N TRP A 289 10.09 -6.08 12.19
CA TRP A 289 10.21 -6.80 10.93
C TRP A 289 11.45 -6.33 10.17
N THR A 290 11.79 -5.05 10.30
CA THR A 290 12.99 -4.45 9.70
C THR A 290 13.74 -3.66 10.76
N LEU A 291 15.03 -3.95 10.88
CA LEU A 291 15.98 -3.12 11.61
C LEU A 291 17.20 -2.90 10.71
N ASP A 292 17.52 -1.64 10.44
CA ASP A 292 18.75 -1.26 9.76
C ASP A 292 19.46 -0.22 10.61
N VAL A 293 20.60 -0.62 11.17
CA VAL A 293 21.51 0.22 11.97
C VAL A 293 22.94 0.05 11.43
N GLY A 294 23.08 -0.12 10.11
CA GLY A 294 24.38 -0.09 9.49
C GLY A 294 25.05 1.28 9.58
N ASP A 295 26.38 1.35 9.47
CA ASP A 295 27.16 2.60 9.56
C ASP A 295 26.84 3.36 10.86
N ASN A 296 27.08 2.70 11.98
CA ASN A 296 26.84 3.20 13.33
C ASN A 296 27.99 2.74 14.24
N LEU A 297 27.78 2.75 15.56
CA LEU A 297 28.78 2.38 16.57
C LEU A 297 28.32 1.17 17.41
N VAL A 298 27.44 0.33 16.88
CA VAL A 298 26.85 -0.81 17.60
C VAL A 298 27.88 -1.92 17.74
N THR A 299 28.10 -2.36 18.99
CA THR A 299 28.98 -3.51 19.28
C THR A 299 28.26 -4.65 20.00
N ASP A 300 27.23 -4.35 20.81
CA ASP A 300 26.45 -5.32 21.55
C ASP A 300 25.12 -5.65 20.85
N LEU A 301 24.99 -6.89 20.38
CA LEU A 301 23.77 -7.41 19.77
C LEU A 301 22.85 -8.12 20.76
N SER A 302 23.19 -8.19 22.05
CA SER A 302 22.36 -8.84 23.08
C SER A 302 20.90 -8.35 23.10
N PRO A 303 20.58 -7.07 22.83
CA PRO A 303 19.20 -6.60 22.77
C PRO A 303 18.36 -7.24 21.65
N LEU A 304 19.01 -7.78 20.60
CA LEU A 304 18.34 -8.43 19.48
C LEU A 304 17.89 -9.86 19.79
N ALA A 305 18.37 -10.44 20.91
CA ALA A 305 18.07 -11.81 21.28
C ALA A 305 16.54 -12.03 21.38
N GLY A 306 16.03 -12.97 20.58
CA GLY A 306 14.62 -13.35 20.60
C GLY A 306 13.67 -12.48 19.77
N MET A 307 14.17 -11.52 18.97
CA MET A 307 13.37 -10.73 18.02
C MET A 307 12.94 -11.55 16.78
N ARG A 308 12.24 -12.66 17.01
CA ARG A 308 11.97 -13.72 16.02
C ARG A 308 11.16 -13.30 14.79
N ASN A 309 10.57 -12.11 14.79
CA ASN A 309 9.82 -11.58 13.65
C ASN A 309 10.66 -10.73 12.70
N LEU A 310 11.95 -10.50 13.01
CA LEU A 310 12.86 -9.83 12.08
C LEU A 310 12.96 -10.62 10.77
N TRP A 311 12.73 -9.89 9.68
CA TRP A 311 12.78 -10.37 8.31
C TRP A 311 14.02 -9.83 7.58
N THR A 312 14.37 -8.57 7.87
CA THR A 312 15.53 -7.87 7.34
C THR A 312 16.32 -7.25 8.48
N LEU A 313 17.63 -7.52 8.51
CA LEU A 313 18.55 -6.97 9.51
C LEU A 313 19.81 -6.41 8.83
N GLY A 314 20.02 -5.11 8.96
CA GLY A 314 21.22 -4.40 8.51
C GLY A 314 22.11 -4.02 9.70
N LEU A 315 23.33 -4.54 9.72
CA LEU A 315 24.36 -4.33 10.74
C LEU A 315 25.73 -4.00 10.13
N GLY A 316 25.80 -3.77 8.82
CA GLY A 316 27.05 -3.50 8.12
C GLY A 316 27.74 -2.23 8.63
N HIS A 317 29.06 -2.12 8.46
CA HIS A 317 29.83 -0.92 8.82
C HIS A 317 29.68 -0.46 10.29
N ASN A 318 29.54 -1.40 11.23
CA ASN A 318 29.67 -1.09 12.66
C ASN A 318 31.08 -1.36 13.19
N TYR A 319 31.96 -1.91 12.34
CA TYR A 319 33.40 -2.13 12.51
C TYR A 319 33.79 -3.15 13.60
N ASP A 320 33.13 -3.15 14.76
CA ASP A 320 33.52 -3.91 15.96
C ASP A 320 32.50 -4.99 16.38
N ILE A 321 31.51 -5.33 15.54
CA ILE A 321 30.63 -6.48 15.82
C ILE A 321 31.42 -7.78 15.62
N GLN A 322 31.64 -8.52 16.70
CA GLN A 322 32.25 -9.86 16.68
C GLN A 322 31.26 -10.95 17.12
N ASP A 323 30.59 -10.77 18.26
CA ASP A 323 29.65 -11.78 18.79
C ASP A 323 28.26 -11.67 18.13
N ILE A 324 28.00 -12.55 17.18
CA ILE A 324 26.68 -12.71 16.54
C ILE A 324 25.82 -13.81 17.17
N SER A 325 26.18 -14.34 18.35
CA SER A 325 25.39 -15.34 19.07
C SER A 325 23.92 -14.95 19.35
N PRO A 326 23.57 -13.67 19.57
CA PRO A 326 22.17 -13.25 19.73
C PRO A 326 21.29 -13.53 18.50
N LEU A 327 21.89 -13.71 17.31
CA LEU A 327 21.15 -13.95 16.06
C LEU A 327 20.65 -15.39 15.91
N ARG A 328 21.14 -16.36 16.71
CA ARG A 328 20.90 -17.80 16.54
C ARG A 328 19.42 -18.20 16.42
N GLY A 329 18.52 -17.43 17.03
CA GLY A 329 17.08 -17.71 17.07
C GLY A 329 16.23 -16.92 16.08
N LEU A 330 16.82 -16.07 15.24
CA LEU A 330 16.10 -15.17 14.33
C LEU A 330 15.71 -15.86 13.02
N THR A 331 15.02 -17.00 13.13
CA THR A 331 14.79 -17.95 12.02
C THR A 331 13.91 -17.42 10.89
N ASN A 332 13.26 -16.26 11.05
CA ASN A 332 12.48 -15.61 9.99
C ASN A 332 13.31 -14.66 9.12
N LEU A 333 14.59 -14.43 9.43
CA LEU A 333 15.47 -13.60 8.61
C LEU A 333 15.58 -14.16 7.19
N THR A 334 15.42 -13.26 6.23
CA THR A 334 15.63 -13.51 4.80
C THR A 334 16.77 -12.68 4.22
N GLN A 335 17.08 -11.56 4.86
CA GLN A 335 18.17 -10.67 4.48
C GLN A 335 18.96 -10.29 5.72
N LEU A 336 20.26 -10.54 5.69
CA LEU A 336 21.20 -10.18 6.74
C LEU A 336 22.43 -9.53 6.10
N ASP A 337 22.75 -8.33 6.56
CA ASP A 337 23.98 -7.62 6.20
C ASP A 337 24.85 -7.45 7.45
N LEU A 338 26.06 -7.99 7.40
CA LEU A 338 27.11 -7.93 8.42
C LEU A 338 28.43 -7.42 7.83
N GLN A 339 28.41 -6.77 6.66
CA GLN A 339 29.64 -6.35 5.98
C GLN A 339 30.49 -5.39 6.84
N THR A 340 31.80 -5.38 6.68
CA THR A 340 32.74 -4.47 7.38
C THR A 340 32.49 -4.48 8.90
N ASN A 341 32.79 -5.63 9.49
CA ASN A 341 32.72 -5.88 10.93
C ASN A 341 33.90 -6.79 11.33
N SER A 342 33.85 -7.32 12.56
CA SER A 342 34.89 -8.19 13.11
C SER A 342 34.42 -9.64 13.32
N VAL A 343 33.50 -10.14 12.48
CA VAL A 343 32.91 -11.49 12.63
C VAL A 343 33.90 -12.57 12.17
N ASP A 344 34.07 -13.60 13.00
CA ASP A 344 34.89 -14.79 12.72
C ASP A 344 34.11 -16.12 12.88
N ASP A 345 33.19 -16.21 13.85
CA ASP A 345 32.36 -17.40 14.09
C ASP A 345 30.95 -17.30 13.47
N LEU A 346 30.71 -18.06 12.40
CA LEU A 346 29.40 -18.16 11.74
C LEU A 346 28.46 -19.21 12.35
N THR A 347 28.86 -19.92 13.41
CA THR A 347 28.03 -20.96 14.06
C THR A 347 26.60 -20.50 14.39
N PRO A 348 26.36 -19.25 14.86
CA PRO A 348 25.01 -18.76 15.11
C PRO A 348 24.10 -18.74 13.88
N LEU A 349 24.65 -18.65 12.66
CA LEU A 349 23.85 -18.56 11.42
C LEU A 349 23.32 -19.91 10.93
N ARG A 350 23.83 -21.04 11.44
CA ARG A 350 23.53 -22.40 10.93
C ARG A 350 22.02 -22.71 10.82
N GLY A 351 21.20 -22.13 11.70
CA GLY A 351 19.75 -22.35 11.75
C GLY A 351 18.91 -21.40 10.90
N LEU A 352 19.50 -20.36 10.29
CA LEU A 352 18.79 -19.27 9.60
C LEU A 352 18.42 -19.66 8.15
N THR A 353 17.78 -20.82 8.01
CA THR A 353 17.49 -21.49 6.72
C THR A 353 16.53 -20.72 5.79
N ASN A 354 15.96 -19.61 6.23
CA ASN A 354 15.14 -18.70 5.42
C ASN A 354 15.95 -17.61 4.71
N LEU A 355 17.25 -17.48 4.99
CA LEU A 355 18.11 -16.50 4.33
C LEU A 355 18.14 -16.69 2.81
N THR A 356 17.86 -15.60 2.10
CA THR A 356 17.96 -15.46 0.64
C THR A 356 19.09 -14.53 0.22
N ARG A 357 19.48 -13.59 1.10
CA ARG A 357 20.60 -12.67 0.92
C ARG A 357 21.42 -12.62 2.21
N LEU A 358 22.72 -12.85 2.08
CA LEU A 358 23.68 -12.74 3.19
C LEU A 358 24.92 -12.00 2.72
N ASP A 359 25.20 -10.87 3.36
CA ASP A 359 26.44 -10.11 3.16
C ASP A 359 27.37 -10.25 4.36
N LEU A 360 28.55 -10.80 4.11
CA LEU A 360 29.62 -11.05 5.07
C LEU A 360 30.95 -10.47 4.55
N THR A 361 30.89 -9.53 3.61
CA THR A 361 32.06 -8.88 3.03
C THR A 361 32.91 -8.24 4.12
N ASP A 362 34.25 -8.26 3.98
CA ASP A 362 35.18 -7.52 4.85
C ASP A 362 35.00 -7.88 6.34
N ASN A 363 35.36 -9.12 6.66
CA ASN A 363 35.29 -9.72 7.99
C ASN A 363 36.51 -10.65 8.20
N PHE A 364 36.54 -11.40 9.31
CA PHE A 364 37.65 -12.30 9.67
C PHE A 364 37.31 -13.78 9.50
N ILE A 365 36.48 -14.12 8.51
CA ILE A 365 35.92 -15.47 8.36
C ILE A 365 36.90 -16.39 7.63
N ASP A 366 37.15 -17.57 8.20
CA ASP A 366 37.91 -18.66 7.59
C ASP A 366 37.11 -19.98 7.45
N ASP A 367 36.12 -20.21 8.34
CA ASP A 367 35.19 -21.35 8.30
C ASP A 367 33.76 -20.95 7.90
N ILE A 368 33.36 -21.38 6.70
CA ILE A 368 32.00 -21.23 6.17
C ILE A 368 31.17 -22.52 6.24
N SER A 369 31.63 -23.54 6.96
CA SER A 369 30.86 -24.77 7.21
C SER A 369 29.46 -24.53 7.80
N PRO A 370 29.22 -23.51 8.66
CA PRO A 370 27.87 -23.22 9.16
C PRO A 370 26.87 -22.83 8.06
N LEU A 371 27.34 -22.35 6.90
CA LEU A 371 26.49 -21.90 5.80
C LEU A 371 25.95 -23.05 4.92
N ALA A 372 26.49 -24.26 5.04
CA ALA A 372 26.20 -25.38 4.13
C ALA A 372 24.71 -25.77 4.05
N GLY A 373 23.92 -25.47 5.08
CA GLY A 373 22.48 -25.75 5.15
C GLY A 373 21.56 -24.64 4.63
N LEU A 374 22.09 -23.46 4.28
CA LEU A 374 21.32 -22.28 3.91
C LEU A 374 20.87 -22.31 2.43
N THR A 375 20.21 -23.40 2.06
CA THR A 375 19.88 -23.76 0.67
C THR A 375 18.94 -22.80 -0.08
N LYS A 376 18.36 -21.80 0.61
CA LYS A 376 17.55 -20.73 0.01
C LYS A 376 18.36 -19.50 -0.40
N LEU A 377 19.66 -19.44 -0.09
CA LEU A 377 20.51 -18.32 -0.49
C LEU A 377 20.52 -18.18 -2.01
N GLY A 378 20.15 -16.99 -2.49
CA GLY A 378 20.30 -16.54 -3.88
C GLY A 378 21.49 -15.60 -4.05
N MET A 379 21.83 -14.80 -3.03
CA MET A 379 22.96 -13.88 -3.04
C MET A 379 23.82 -14.10 -1.80
N LEU A 380 25.11 -14.38 -2.01
CA LEU A 380 26.09 -14.56 -0.94
C LEU A 380 27.36 -13.75 -1.24
N PHE A 381 27.64 -12.77 -0.38
CA PHE A 381 28.83 -11.93 -0.46
C PHE A 381 29.81 -12.35 0.64
N LEU A 382 31.00 -12.76 0.24
CA LEU A 382 32.08 -13.26 1.10
C LEU A 382 33.40 -12.59 0.71
N ARG A 383 33.35 -11.41 0.08
CA ARG A 383 34.57 -10.72 -0.37
C ARG A 383 35.43 -10.33 0.82
N GLU A 384 36.74 -10.15 0.61
CA GLU A 384 37.67 -9.64 1.64
C GLU A 384 37.57 -10.41 2.96
N ASN A 385 37.88 -11.71 2.92
CA ASN A 385 37.89 -12.61 4.07
C ASN A 385 39.12 -13.53 3.99
N TYR A 386 39.19 -14.54 4.86
CA TYR A 386 40.35 -15.43 4.99
C TYR A 386 40.05 -16.87 4.55
N LEU A 387 39.11 -17.04 3.61
CA LEU A 387 38.62 -18.36 3.22
C LEU A 387 39.70 -19.21 2.54
N GLY A 388 39.88 -20.44 3.04
CA GLY A 388 40.74 -21.46 2.41
C GLY A 388 39.98 -22.57 1.69
N ASP A 389 38.76 -22.86 2.13
CA ASP A 389 37.92 -23.97 1.68
C ASP A 389 36.51 -23.49 1.32
N VAL A 390 36.10 -23.70 0.07
CA VAL A 390 34.75 -23.39 -0.42
C VAL A 390 33.85 -24.62 -0.64
N ALA A 391 34.29 -25.80 -0.23
CA ALA A 391 33.51 -27.04 -0.31
C ALA A 391 32.14 -26.99 0.39
N PRO A 392 31.95 -26.26 1.51
CA PRO A 392 30.63 -26.11 2.13
C PRO A 392 29.56 -25.50 1.20
N LEU A 393 29.97 -24.70 0.21
CA LEU A 393 29.03 -23.97 -0.66
C LEU A 393 28.45 -24.84 -1.80
N LYS A 394 29.04 -26.01 -2.10
CA LYS A 394 28.67 -26.84 -3.26
C LYS A 394 27.19 -27.25 -3.30
N GLY A 395 26.53 -27.30 -2.14
CA GLY A 395 25.13 -27.69 -1.98
C GLY A 395 24.12 -26.53 -2.09
N LEU A 396 24.59 -25.28 -2.16
CA LEU A 396 23.73 -24.09 -2.18
C LEU A 396 23.21 -23.80 -3.59
N THR A 397 22.45 -24.76 -4.14
CA THR A 397 22.10 -24.75 -5.56
C THR A 397 21.08 -23.70 -6.00
N SER A 398 20.58 -22.87 -5.05
CA SER A 398 19.73 -21.72 -5.34
C SER A 398 20.53 -20.43 -5.55
N LEU A 399 21.85 -20.46 -5.36
CA LEU A 399 22.71 -19.28 -5.54
C LEU A 399 22.67 -18.79 -6.99
N GLU A 400 22.30 -17.53 -7.15
CA GLU A 400 22.35 -16.79 -8.40
C GLU A 400 23.65 -15.98 -8.48
N HIS A 401 24.12 -15.48 -7.35
CA HIS A 401 25.35 -14.70 -7.25
C HIS A 401 26.18 -15.06 -6.03
N LEU A 402 27.48 -15.26 -6.24
CA LEU A 402 28.47 -15.57 -5.23
C LEU A 402 29.71 -14.69 -5.43
N TRP A 403 30.06 -13.89 -4.42
CA TRP A 403 31.22 -13.01 -4.47
C TRP A 403 32.29 -13.47 -3.47
N LEU A 404 33.48 -13.81 -3.98
CA LEU A 404 34.62 -14.38 -3.25
C LEU A 404 35.94 -13.60 -3.47
N ALA A 405 35.92 -12.50 -4.21
CA ALA A 405 37.07 -11.62 -4.41
C ALA A 405 37.76 -11.26 -3.08
N GLY A 406 39.09 -11.08 -3.07
CA GLY A 406 39.81 -10.78 -1.83
C GLY A 406 39.93 -11.94 -0.84
N ASN A 407 39.83 -13.20 -1.30
CA ASN A 407 40.13 -14.40 -0.50
C ASN A 407 41.33 -15.17 -1.10
N PRO A 408 42.57 -14.71 -0.87
CA PRO A 408 43.75 -15.25 -1.54
C PRO A 408 44.09 -16.69 -1.13
N SER A 409 43.54 -17.18 -0.01
CA SER A 409 43.82 -18.50 0.54
C SER A 409 42.99 -19.63 -0.09
N ILE A 410 42.00 -19.33 -0.95
CA ILE A 410 41.13 -20.36 -1.52
C ILE A 410 41.93 -21.29 -2.45
N THR A 411 41.96 -22.58 -2.13
CA THR A 411 42.72 -23.58 -2.92
C THR A 411 41.84 -24.53 -3.74
N ASN A 412 40.53 -24.57 -3.50
CA ASN A 412 39.65 -25.62 -4.01
C ASN A 412 38.41 -25.12 -4.78
N LEU A 413 38.56 -24.07 -5.59
CA LEU A 413 37.50 -23.49 -6.45
C LEU A 413 36.77 -24.51 -7.33
N ALA A 414 37.40 -25.64 -7.68
CA ALA A 414 36.77 -26.73 -8.43
C ALA A 414 35.49 -27.28 -7.75
N GLN A 415 35.35 -27.14 -6.43
CA GLN A 415 34.14 -27.53 -5.69
C GLN A 415 32.90 -26.72 -6.07
N LEU A 416 33.07 -25.53 -6.67
CA LEU A 416 31.98 -24.64 -7.08
C LEU A 416 31.41 -24.97 -8.48
N LYS A 417 31.99 -25.95 -9.20
CA LYS A 417 31.51 -26.36 -10.53
C LYS A 417 30.00 -26.62 -10.58
N PRO A 418 29.36 -27.32 -9.61
CA PRO A 418 27.92 -27.55 -9.63
C PRO A 418 27.07 -26.27 -9.59
N LEU A 419 27.58 -25.19 -8.99
CA LEU A 419 26.89 -23.89 -8.95
C LEU A 419 27.03 -23.18 -10.30
N ALA A 420 28.25 -23.16 -10.86
CA ALA A 420 28.50 -22.57 -12.17
C ALA A 420 27.69 -23.28 -13.29
N ASP A 421 27.60 -24.62 -13.24
CA ASP A 421 26.80 -25.41 -14.18
C ASP A 421 25.29 -25.07 -14.12
N LYS A 422 24.82 -24.52 -12.99
CA LYS A 422 23.44 -24.05 -12.78
C LYS A 422 23.23 -22.56 -13.10
N GLY A 423 24.27 -21.87 -13.59
CA GLY A 423 24.20 -20.46 -13.97
C GLY A 423 24.48 -19.47 -12.85
N CYS A 424 25.02 -19.92 -11.71
CA CYS A 424 25.49 -19.01 -10.66
C CYS A 424 26.62 -18.11 -11.17
N GLN A 425 26.50 -16.80 -10.96
CA GLN A 425 27.54 -15.83 -11.25
C GLN A 425 28.55 -15.80 -10.11
N ILE A 426 29.74 -16.33 -10.34
CA ILE A 426 30.80 -16.43 -9.34
C ILE A 426 31.87 -15.38 -9.63
N ASP A 427 32.05 -14.44 -8.72
CA ASP A 427 33.11 -13.44 -8.75
C ASP A 427 34.28 -13.87 -7.85
N ILE A 428 35.45 -14.05 -8.46
CA ILE A 428 36.69 -14.53 -7.82
C ILE A 428 37.89 -13.64 -8.16
N TRP A 429 37.65 -12.41 -8.64
CA TRP A 429 38.76 -11.53 -9.03
C TRP A 429 39.63 -11.20 -7.81
N PRO A 430 40.96 -11.34 -7.92
CA PRO A 430 41.88 -11.21 -6.80
C PRO A 430 42.02 -9.78 -6.27
#